data_AF-A0A6A5G4E9-F1
#
_entry.id   AF-A0A6A5G4E9-F1
#
_cell.length_a   1.000
_cell.length_b   1.000
_cell.length_c   1.000
_cell.angle_alpha   90.00
_cell.angle_beta   90.00
_cell.angle_gamma   90.00
#
_symmetry.space_group_name_H-M   'P 1'
#
loop_
_entity.id
_entity.type
_entity.pdbx_description
1 polymer ?
#
loop_
_entity_poly.entity_id
_entity_poly.type
_entity_poly.pdbx_seq_one_letter_code
_entity_poly.pdbx_strand_id
1 'polypeptide(L)'
;MSNVTSVHNNTKWNIIPTSEVSLCVDPKHPNSLTHWVLSHDPSSTKLYPCSYAAPEKLRKDLNIAYFLIDHEDLMTVHQLEKEFSYNTYQYWGDSFSSILQFTHMIDMVGMVAEDSRRKKMYLRTIPAVPMGDNTLGESRVFVEEISAMIPILREHQGNSFEKPEAEQQKISDRFNPANNSGLIQTITLSQLKNLLEEYDIDKSLLTV
;
A
#
# COMPACT_ATOMS: atom_id res chain seq x y z
N MET A 1 16.59 -17.73 25.01
CA MET A 1 15.78 -17.28 23.86
C MET A 1 14.38 -17.84 24.08
N SER A 2 13.46 -17.01 24.55
CA SER A 2 12.04 -17.38 24.68
C SER A 2 11.48 -17.63 23.28
N ASN A 3 10.91 -18.81 23.05
CA ASN A 3 10.10 -19.07 21.86
C ASN A 3 8.88 -18.15 21.95
N VAL A 4 8.97 -16.95 21.36
CA VAL A 4 7.78 -16.13 21.09
C VAL A 4 6.95 -16.95 20.13
N THR A 5 5.86 -17.52 20.63
CA THR A 5 4.91 -18.25 19.82
C THR A 5 4.23 -17.20 18.97
N SER A 6 4.54 -17.15 17.66
CA SER A 6 3.89 -16.20 16.76
C SER A 6 2.38 -16.39 16.82
N VAL A 7 1.67 -15.32 17.19
CA VAL A 7 0.22 -15.31 17.39
C VAL A 7 -0.49 -15.35 16.04
N HIS A 8 0.12 -14.80 15.00
CA HIS A 8 -0.53 -14.56 13.71
C HIS A 8 -0.06 -15.50 12.59
N ASN A 9 0.62 -16.60 12.91
CA ASN A 9 1.06 -17.57 11.90
C ASN A 9 -0.07 -18.10 11.01
N ASN A 10 -1.24 -18.38 11.58
CA ASN A 10 -2.36 -18.99 10.87
C ASN A 10 -3.31 -18.00 10.17
N THR A 11 -3.09 -16.69 10.33
CA THR A 11 -3.92 -15.68 9.67
C THR A 11 -3.67 -15.69 8.16
N LYS A 12 -4.64 -15.21 7.39
CA LYS A 12 -4.56 -15.14 5.92
C LYS A 12 -4.88 -13.73 5.48
N TRP A 13 -4.20 -13.27 4.43
CA TRP A 13 -4.55 -12.01 3.78
C TRP A 13 -5.82 -12.15 2.96
N ASN A 14 -6.49 -11.02 2.78
CA ASN A 14 -7.62 -10.91 1.87
C ASN A 14 -7.10 -10.93 0.43
N ILE A 15 -7.93 -11.41 -0.49
CA ILE A 15 -7.57 -11.52 -1.91
C ILE A 15 -8.65 -10.82 -2.71
N ILE A 16 -8.24 -9.95 -3.63
CA ILE A 16 -9.09 -9.44 -4.71
C ILE A 16 -8.71 -10.19 -5.99
N PRO A 17 -9.52 -11.17 -6.44
CA PRO A 17 -9.18 -11.95 -7.62
C PRO A 17 -9.15 -11.07 -8.87
N THR A 18 -8.13 -11.25 -9.72
CA THR A 18 -8.04 -10.53 -11.00
C THR A 18 -9.22 -10.82 -11.95
N SER A 19 -9.92 -11.93 -11.76
CA SER A 19 -11.15 -12.26 -12.49
C SER A 19 -12.38 -11.44 -12.07
N GLU A 20 -12.32 -10.79 -10.90
CA GLU A 20 -13.44 -10.06 -10.29
C GLU A 20 -13.25 -8.53 -10.38
N VAL A 21 -12.22 -8.09 -11.11
CA VAL A 21 -11.87 -6.69 -11.24
C VAL A 21 -11.96 -6.18 -12.66
N SER A 22 -12.44 -4.96 -12.79
CA SER A 22 -12.42 -4.17 -14.02
C SER A 22 -11.42 -3.03 -13.87
N LEU A 23 -10.38 -3.03 -14.72
CA LEU A 23 -9.42 -1.93 -14.82
C LEU A 23 -9.90 -0.94 -15.88
N CYS A 24 -10.29 0.26 -15.45
CA CYS A 24 -10.76 1.32 -16.31
C CYS A 24 -9.72 2.45 -16.40
N VAL A 25 -9.39 2.88 -17.62
CA VAL A 25 -8.59 4.10 -17.83
C VAL A 25 -9.50 5.31 -17.60
N ASP A 26 -8.97 6.35 -16.96
CA ASP A 26 -9.69 7.60 -16.78
C ASP A 26 -9.99 8.25 -18.14
N PRO A 27 -11.26 8.47 -18.52
CA PRO A 27 -11.62 9.07 -19.80
C PRO A 27 -11.04 10.48 -20.01
N LYS A 28 -10.70 11.21 -18.94
CA LYS A 28 -10.03 12.51 -19.03
C LYS A 28 -8.56 12.39 -19.42
N HIS A 29 -7.96 11.22 -19.20
CA HIS A 29 -6.56 10.94 -19.44
C HIS A 29 -6.37 9.63 -20.25
N PRO A 30 -6.94 9.55 -21.47
CA PRO A 30 -7.04 8.29 -22.21
C PRO A 30 -5.68 7.67 -22.59
N ASN A 31 -4.61 8.47 -22.56
CA ASN A 31 -3.25 8.03 -22.89
C ASN A 31 -2.34 7.87 -21.66
N SER A 32 -2.88 7.98 -20.45
CA SER A 32 -2.07 7.88 -19.23
C SER A 32 -1.99 6.45 -18.72
N LEU A 33 -0.77 6.00 -18.41
CA LEU A 33 -0.52 4.72 -17.75
C LEU A 33 -0.71 4.78 -16.23
N THR A 34 -0.99 5.97 -15.69
CA THR A 34 -1.06 6.23 -14.24
C THR A 34 -2.42 6.78 -13.80
N HIS A 35 -3.33 7.01 -14.75
CA HIS A 35 -4.71 7.44 -14.47
C HIS A 35 -5.68 6.30 -14.79
N TRP A 36 -5.86 5.44 -13.80
CA TRP A 36 -6.73 4.28 -13.89
C TRP A 36 -7.48 4.08 -12.57
N VAL A 37 -8.61 3.37 -12.65
CA VAL A 37 -9.39 2.95 -11.49
C VAL A 37 -9.63 1.45 -11.62
N LEU A 38 -9.34 0.72 -10.55
CA LEU A 38 -9.68 -0.68 -10.45
C LEU A 38 -10.98 -0.80 -9.65
N SER A 39 -12.01 -1.38 -10.26
CA SER A 39 -13.30 -1.64 -9.61
C SER A 39 -13.42 -3.13 -9.33
N HIS A 40 -13.69 -3.50 -8.08
CA HIS A 40 -13.99 -4.85 -7.65
C HIS A 40 -15.51 -5.00 -7.54
N ASP A 41 -16.12 -5.66 -8.52
CA ASP A 41 -17.57 -5.68 -8.69
C ASP A 41 -18.32 -6.28 -7.48
N PRO A 42 -17.89 -7.40 -6.87
CA PRO A 42 -18.60 -8.03 -5.75
C PRO A 42 -18.75 -7.13 -4.52
N SER A 43 -17.71 -6.37 -4.17
CA SER A 43 -17.73 -5.49 -2.98
C SER A 43 -18.01 -4.02 -3.32
N SER A 44 -18.12 -3.68 -4.61
CA SER A 44 -18.13 -2.29 -5.09
C SER A 44 -16.91 -1.46 -4.63
N THR A 45 -15.83 -2.13 -4.20
CA THR A 45 -14.59 -1.45 -3.80
C THR A 45 -13.93 -0.85 -5.03
N LYS A 46 -13.48 0.39 -4.91
CA LYS A 46 -12.69 1.06 -5.95
C LYS A 46 -11.33 1.39 -5.40
N LEU A 47 -10.30 0.99 -6.13
CA LEU A 47 -8.90 1.29 -5.83
C LEU A 47 -8.35 2.27 -6.86
N TYR A 48 -7.59 3.23 -6.36
CA TYR A 48 -7.03 4.33 -7.11
C TYR A 48 -5.53 4.40 -6.84
N PRO A 49 -4.73 4.86 -7.82
CA PRO A 49 -3.41 5.39 -7.54
C PRO A 49 -3.51 6.53 -6.52
N CYS A 50 -2.60 6.57 -5.54
CA CYS A 50 -2.63 7.61 -4.50
C CYS A 50 -2.54 9.04 -5.04
N SER A 51 -2.02 9.24 -6.25
CA SER A 51 -2.00 10.53 -6.94
C SER A 51 -3.39 11.14 -7.13
N TYR A 52 -4.47 10.34 -7.11
CA TYR A 52 -5.84 10.82 -7.16
C TYR A 52 -6.23 11.66 -5.94
N ALA A 53 -5.58 11.43 -4.80
CA ALA A 53 -5.78 12.23 -3.60
C ALA A 53 -5.14 13.63 -3.71
N ALA A 54 -4.25 13.87 -4.68
CA ALA A 54 -3.71 15.19 -4.96
C ALA A 54 -4.53 15.93 -6.05
N PRO A 55 -4.70 17.26 -5.94
CA PRO A 55 -5.30 18.06 -6.99
C PRO A 55 -4.53 17.93 -8.31
N GLU A 56 -5.24 17.73 -9.42
CA GLU A 56 -4.66 17.45 -10.73
C GLU A 56 -3.57 18.47 -11.13
N LYS A 57 -3.81 19.76 -10.86
CA LYS A 57 -2.88 20.85 -11.16
C LYS A 57 -1.54 20.77 -10.42
N LEU A 58 -1.48 20.07 -9.29
CA LEU A 58 -0.28 19.95 -8.45
C LEU A 58 0.47 18.63 -8.66
N ARG A 59 -0.16 17.62 -9.27
CA ARG A 59 0.42 16.27 -9.40
C ARG A 59 1.77 16.24 -10.11
N LYS A 60 2.02 17.17 -11.03
CA LYS A 60 3.27 17.24 -11.80
C LYS A 60 4.44 17.78 -10.99
N ASP A 61 4.15 18.56 -9.95
CA ASP A 61 5.15 19.24 -9.13
C ASP A 61 5.43 18.48 -7.83
N LEU A 62 4.59 17.51 -7.49
CA LEU A 62 4.70 16.67 -6.31
C LEU A 62 5.50 15.39 -6.62
N ASN A 63 6.40 15.03 -5.71
CA ASN A 63 7.02 13.71 -5.72
C ASN A 63 6.06 12.69 -5.10
N ILE A 64 5.17 12.13 -5.90
CA ILE A 64 4.13 11.20 -5.44
C ILE A 64 4.66 9.76 -5.56
N ALA A 65 4.69 9.04 -4.44
CA ALA A 65 4.97 7.61 -4.44
C ALA A 65 3.87 6.82 -5.17
N TYR A 66 4.11 5.57 -5.52
CA TYR A 66 3.08 4.74 -6.15
C TYR A 66 2.55 3.72 -5.15
N PHE A 67 1.34 3.94 -4.61
CA PHE A 67 0.61 2.98 -3.79
C PHE A 67 -0.91 3.12 -4.03
N LEU A 68 -1.70 2.17 -3.51
CA LEU A 68 -3.14 2.14 -3.68
C LEU A 68 -3.89 2.79 -2.52
N ILE A 69 -4.96 3.49 -2.86
CA ILE A 69 -5.93 4.07 -1.92
C ILE A 69 -7.33 3.65 -2.35
N ASP A 70 -8.24 3.52 -1.40
CA ASP A 70 -9.64 3.22 -1.71
C ASP A 70 -10.50 4.49 -1.79
N HIS A 71 -11.78 4.31 -2.12
CA HIS A 71 -12.71 5.43 -2.21
C HIS A 71 -12.84 6.20 -0.91
N GLU A 72 -12.80 5.51 0.23
CA GLU A 72 -13.00 6.15 1.52
C GLU A 72 -11.74 6.91 1.94
N ASP A 73 -10.53 6.46 1.57
CA ASP A 73 -9.29 7.25 1.69
C ASP A 73 -9.40 8.57 0.90
N LEU A 74 -9.90 8.52 -0.35
CA LEU A 74 -10.13 9.71 -1.17
C LEU A 74 -11.12 10.68 -0.53
N MET A 75 -12.21 10.16 0.02
CA MET A 75 -13.23 11.00 0.67
C MET A 75 -12.67 11.69 1.91
N THR A 76 -11.82 11.01 2.69
CA THR A 76 -11.12 11.63 3.83
C THR A 76 -10.28 12.82 3.37
N VAL A 77 -9.50 12.65 2.30
CA VAL A 77 -8.68 13.76 1.77
C VAL A 77 -9.57 14.91 1.30
N HIS A 78 -10.61 14.65 0.52
CA HIS A 78 -11.54 15.69 0.06
C HIS A 78 -12.25 16.44 1.20
N GLN A 79 -12.50 15.77 2.33
CA GLN A 79 -13.05 16.44 3.50
C GLN A 79 -12.03 17.41 4.12
N LEU A 80 -10.78 16.97 4.29
CA LEU A 80 -9.71 17.84 4.77
C LEU A 80 -9.48 19.05 3.85
N GLU A 81 -9.55 18.85 2.53
CA GLU A 81 -9.42 19.94 1.56
C GLU A 81 -10.49 21.02 1.73
N LYS A 82 -11.71 20.64 2.16
CA LYS A 82 -12.80 21.60 2.41
C LYS A 82 -12.63 22.34 3.72
N GLU A 83 -12.11 21.66 4.74
CA GLU A 83 -11.95 22.22 6.08
C GLU A 83 -10.71 23.10 6.21
N PHE A 84 -9.67 22.84 5.42
CA PHE A 84 -8.38 23.53 5.50
C PHE A 84 -8.02 24.27 4.19
N SER A 85 -7.70 25.57 4.30
CA SER A 85 -7.34 26.46 3.19
C SER A 85 -6.13 26.01 2.35
N TYR A 86 -5.93 26.61 1.17
CA TYR A 86 -4.90 26.26 0.17
C TYR A 86 -3.47 25.99 0.68
N ASN A 87 -3.00 26.68 1.73
CA ASN A 87 -1.66 26.47 2.31
C ASN A 87 -1.46 25.08 2.93
N THR A 88 -2.54 24.38 3.26
CA THR A 88 -2.45 23.03 3.85
C THR A 88 -2.08 21.98 2.81
N TYR A 89 -2.32 22.22 1.52
CA TYR A 89 -1.90 21.30 0.45
C TYR A 89 -0.40 21.14 0.31
N GLN A 90 0.38 22.15 0.66
CA GLN A 90 1.83 22.01 0.67
C GLN A 90 2.26 21.01 1.74
N TYR A 91 1.57 20.99 2.88
CA TYR A 91 1.78 20.04 3.97
C TYR A 91 1.27 18.63 3.64
N TRP A 92 0.06 18.51 3.06
CA TRP A 92 -0.48 17.21 2.60
C TRP A 92 0.28 16.65 1.39
N GLY A 93 0.86 17.55 0.58
CA GLY A 93 1.69 17.21 -0.58
C GLY A 93 2.83 16.27 -0.21
N ASP A 94 3.50 16.56 0.90
CA ASP A 94 4.57 15.72 1.44
C ASP A 94 4.03 14.32 1.80
N SER A 95 2.82 14.21 2.36
CA SER A 95 2.21 12.91 2.69
C SER A 95 2.04 11.98 1.49
N PHE A 96 1.89 12.51 0.27
CA PHE A 96 1.78 11.67 -0.93
C PHE A 96 3.11 11.09 -1.39
N SER A 97 4.23 11.54 -0.83
CA SER A 97 5.58 11.00 -1.12
C SER A 97 5.87 9.68 -0.41
N SER A 98 5.03 9.25 0.53
CA SER A 98 5.22 8.03 1.30
C SER A 98 3.91 7.43 1.78
N ILE A 99 3.73 6.12 1.62
CA ILE A 99 2.57 5.40 2.18
C ILE A 99 2.49 5.53 3.71
N LEU A 100 3.63 5.64 4.40
CA LEU A 100 3.69 5.80 5.86
C LEU A 100 3.02 7.10 6.29
N GLN A 101 3.49 8.23 5.73
CA GLN A 101 2.96 9.55 6.05
C GLN A 101 1.48 9.67 5.65
N PHE A 102 1.12 9.15 4.47
CA PHE A 102 -0.29 9.11 4.05
C PHE A 102 -1.14 8.27 4.99
N THR A 103 -0.65 7.14 5.49
CA THR A 103 -1.43 6.31 6.42
C THR A 103 -1.66 7.02 7.74
N HIS A 104 -0.61 7.57 8.34
CA HIS A 104 -0.73 8.32 9.60
C HIS A 104 -1.69 9.51 9.46
N MET A 105 -1.68 10.16 8.31
CA MET A 105 -2.62 11.21 7.95
C MET A 105 -4.08 10.71 7.99
N ILE A 106 -4.39 9.62 7.28
CA ILE A 106 -5.75 9.06 7.24
C ILE A 106 -6.18 8.57 8.62
N ASP A 107 -5.30 7.88 9.35
CA ASP A 107 -5.60 7.31 10.66
C ASP A 107 -5.87 8.41 11.70
N MET A 108 -5.08 9.51 11.68
CA MET A 108 -5.31 10.67 12.55
C MET A 108 -6.71 11.26 12.32
N VAL A 109 -7.12 11.39 11.06
CA VAL A 109 -8.43 11.96 10.72
C VAL A 109 -9.56 11.04 11.14
N GLY A 110 -9.41 9.72 10.95
CA GLY A 110 -10.34 8.74 11.49
C GLY A 110 -10.54 8.92 12.99
N MET A 111 -9.44 8.99 13.75
CA MET A 111 -9.48 9.21 15.20
C MET A 111 -10.21 10.50 15.60
N VAL A 112 -9.96 11.61 14.90
CA VAL A 112 -10.62 12.90 15.17
C VAL A 112 -12.11 12.87 14.81
N ALA A 113 -12.48 12.15 13.75
CA ALA A 113 -13.88 12.00 13.33
C ALA A 113 -14.68 11.04 14.23
N GLU A 114 -14.08 10.54 15.33
CA GLU A 114 -14.61 9.45 16.16
C GLU A 114 -14.96 8.19 15.36
N ASP A 115 -14.36 8.06 14.17
CA ASP A 115 -14.44 6.87 13.35
C ASP A 115 -13.23 5.99 13.69
N SER A 116 -13.46 4.76 14.15
CA SER A 116 -12.38 3.79 14.39
C SER A 116 -11.67 3.32 13.11
N ARG A 117 -11.86 4.06 12.02
CA ARG A 117 -11.38 3.75 10.69
C ARG A 117 -9.88 3.97 10.58
N ARG A 118 -9.20 2.92 10.14
CA ARG A 118 -7.80 2.94 9.74
C ARG A 118 -7.69 2.73 8.25
N LYS A 119 -6.61 3.26 7.66
CA LYS A 119 -6.29 3.00 6.27
C LYS A 119 -6.17 1.50 6.00
N LYS A 120 -6.94 1.02 5.03
CA LYS A 120 -6.82 -0.34 4.51
C LYS A 120 -5.55 -0.45 3.64
N MET A 121 -4.82 -1.55 3.79
CA MET A 121 -3.59 -1.82 3.06
C MET A 121 -3.85 -2.74 1.88
N TYR A 122 -3.53 -2.24 0.68
CA TYR A 122 -3.65 -2.99 -0.57
C TYR A 122 -2.27 -3.11 -1.20
N LEU A 123 -1.81 -4.34 -1.43
CA LEU A 123 -0.51 -4.65 -2.01
C LEU A 123 -0.67 -5.07 -3.47
N ARG A 124 0.12 -4.48 -4.37
CA ARG A 124 0.04 -4.83 -5.79
C ARG A 124 0.80 -6.12 -6.06
N THR A 125 0.18 -7.01 -6.82
CA THR A 125 0.83 -8.23 -7.31
C THR A 125 1.23 -8.12 -8.78
N ILE A 126 2.40 -8.67 -9.08
CA ILE A 126 2.84 -9.01 -10.42
C ILE A 126 2.45 -10.48 -10.63
N PRO A 127 1.47 -10.78 -11.49
CA PRO A 127 1.03 -12.15 -11.70
C PRO A 127 2.14 -12.97 -12.36
N ALA A 128 2.23 -14.24 -11.99
CA ALA A 128 3.02 -15.19 -12.74
C ALA A 128 2.32 -15.52 -14.07
N VAL A 129 2.84 -14.97 -15.16
CA VAL A 129 2.34 -15.27 -16.50
C VAL A 129 3.13 -16.45 -17.05
N PRO A 130 2.50 -17.60 -17.36
CA PRO A 130 3.21 -18.74 -17.95
C PRO A 130 3.65 -18.38 -19.36
N MET A 131 4.97 -18.29 -19.58
CA MET A 131 5.57 -18.00 -20.88
C MET A 131 6.14 -19.28 -21.49
N GLY A 132 5.32 -19.98 -22.28
CA GLY A 132 5.77 -21.03 -23.21
C GLY A 132 6.02 -22.42 -22.64
N ASP A 133 6.59 -22.58 -21.45
CA ASP A 133 6.96 -23.89 -20.88
C ASP A 133 5.94 -24.48 -19.88
N ASN A 134 4.77 -23.84 -19.73
CA ASN A 134 3.71 -24.20 -18.77
C ASN A 134 4.16 -24.27 -17.30
N THR A 135 5.34 -23.75 -16.95
CA THR A 135 5.69 -23.60 -15.55
C THR A 135 4.96 -22.40 -14.97
N LEU A 136 4.00 -22.66 -14.09
CA LEU A 136 3.36 -21.62 -13.29
C LEU A 136 4.40 -21.12 -12.28
N GLY A 137 5.00 -19.97 -12.58
CA GLY A 137 5.79 -19.23 -11.61
C GLY A 137 4.93 -18.80 -10.42
N GLU A 138 5.58 -18.28 -9.39
CA GLU A 138 4.89 -17.67 -8.26
C GLU A 138 4.71 -16.16 -8.49
N SER A 139 3.51 -15.65 -8.20
CA SER A 139 3.25 -14.21 -8.23
C SER A 139 4.22 -13.47 -7.30
N ARG A 140 4.52 -12.23 -7.67
CA ARG A 140 5.51 -11.40 -6.99
C ARG A 140 4.90 -10.10 -6.52
N VAL A 141 5.59 -9.42 -5.62
CA VAL A 141 5.17 -8.19 -4.95
C VAL A 141 6.36 -7.27 -4.82
N PHE A 142 6.13 -5.96 -4.80
CA PHE A 142 7.20 -4.96 -4.76
C PHE A 142 7.79 -4.86 -3.34
N VAL A 143 9.12 -4.89 -3.24
CA VAL A 143 9.83 -4.77 -1.95
C VAL A 143 9.55 -3.42 -1.29
N GLU A 144 9.51 -2.35 -2.09
CA GLU A 144 9.24 -0.99 -1.61
C GLU A 144 7.90 -0.86 -0.88
N GLU A 145 6.84 -1.49 -1.40
CA GLU A 145 5.53 -1.46 -0.76
C GLU A 145 5.56 -2.23 0.57
N ILE A 146 6.16 -3.42 0.57
CA ILE A 146 6.18 -4.29 1.74
C ILE A 146 7.03 -3.71 2.87
N SER A 147 8.20 -3.16 2.53
CA SER A 147 9.09 -2.57 3.53
C SER A 147 8.43 -1.38 4.24
N ALA A 148 7.63 -0.60 3.52
CA ALA A 148 6.88 0.50 4.09
C ALA A 148 5.61 0.05 4.85
N MET A 149 4.93 -1.01 4.40
CA MET A 149 3.70 -1.51 5.05
C MET A 149 3.95 -2.26 6.36
N ILE A 150 5.03 -3.04 6.49
CA ILE A 150 5.26 -3.88 7.69
C ILE A 150 5.28 -3.07 9.00
N PRO A 151 6.00 -1.94 9.11
CA PRO A 151 5.94 -1.11 10.31
C PRO A 151 4.54 -0.58 10.64
N ILE A 152 3.76 -0.24 9.62
CA ILE A 152 2.39 0.27 9.79
C ILE A 152 1.46 -0.84 10.28
N LEU A 153 1.57 -2.04 9.71
CA LEU A 153 0.76 -3.20 10.12
C LEU A 153 1.03 -3.56 11.59
N ARG A 154 2.28 -3.47 12.03
CA ARG A 154 2.67 -3.64 13.45
C ARG A 154 2.05 -2.60 14.36
N GLU A 155 2.07 -1.35 13.94
CA GLU A 155 1.41 -0.25 14.65
C GLU A 155 -0.11 -0.49 14.73
N HIS A 156 -0.74 -0.92 13.64
CA HIS A 156 -2.15 -1.28 13.62
C HIS A 156 -2.47 -2.46 14.56
N GLN A 157 -1.53 -3.39 14.78
CA GLN A 157 -1.68 -4.44 15.78
C GLN A 157 -1.43 -3.97 17.23
N GLY A 158 -1.14 -2.68 17.46
CA GLY A 158 -0.80 -2.15 18.78
C GLY A 158 0.59 -2.56 19.27
N ASN A 159 1.47 -2.98 18.35
CA ASN A 159 2.79 -3.51 18.66
C ASN A 159 3.88 -2.83 17.79
N SER A 160 3.85 -1.49 17.76
CA SER A 160 4.76 -0.66 16.97
C SER A 160 6.23 -0.96 17.26
N PHE A 161 7.07 -0.83 16.24
CA PHE A 161 8.52 -0.84 16.45
C PHE A 161 8.97 0.43 17.16
N GLU A 162 10.07 0.35 17.92
CA GLU A 162 10.71 1.53 18.50
C GLU A 162 11.26 2.49 17.43
N LYS A 163 11.70 1.95 16.29
CA LYS A 163 12.24 2.70 15.14
C LYS A 163 11.69 2.16 13.81
N PRO A 164 10.44 2.51 13.45
CA PRO A 164 9.78 2.04 12.24
C PRO A 164 10.60 2.21 10.96
N GLU A 165 11.25 3.37 10.79
CA GLU A 165 12.05 3.70 9.60
C GLU A 165 13.30 2.83 9.49
N ALA A 166 13.90 2.47 10.62
CA ALA A 166 15.07 1.59 10.64
C ALA A 166 14.70 0.16 10.23
N GLU A 167 13.53 -0.34 10.64
CA GLU A 167 13.04 -1.65 10.19
C GLU A 167 12.64 -1.64 8.71
N GLN A 168 12.00 -0.56 8.23
CA GLN A 168 11.75 -0.38 6.79
C GLN A 168 13.05 -0.44 5.98
N GLN A 169 14.09 0.28 6.41
CA GLN A 169 15.38 0.28 5.72
C GLN A 169 16.02 -1.10 5.74
N LYS A 170 16.02 -1.78 6.89
CA LYS A 170 16.55 -3.14 7.06
C LYS A 170 15.87 -4.15 6.13
N ILE A 171 14.55 -4.08 5.97
CA ILE A 171 13.80 -4.94 5.04
C ILE A 171 14.21 -4.61 3.60
N SER A 172 14.31 -3.33 3.26
CA SER A 172 14.70 -2.87 1.92
C SER A 172 16.11 -3.34 1.56
N ASP A 173 17.08 -3.20 2.47
CA ASP A 173 18.48 -3.61 2.28
C ASP A 173 18.62 -5.13 2.15
N ARG A 174 17.82 -5.91 2.90
CA ARG A 174 17.82 -7.38 2.81
C ARG A 174 17.52 -7.87 1.40
N PHE A 175 16.62 -7.20 0.69
CA PHE A 175 16.21 -7.56 -0.67
C PHE A 175 16.86 -6.70 -1.75
N ASN A 176 17.75 -5.77 -1.39
CA ASN A 176 18.55 -4.96 -2.31
C ASN A 176 20.02 -4.82 -1.87
N PRO A 177 20.74 -5.92 -1.55
CA PRO A 177 22.06 -5.84 -0.91
C PRO A 177 23.16 -5.22 -1.79
N ALA A 178 22.96 -5.17 -3.11
CA ALA A 178 23.93 -4.63 -4.07
C ALA A 178 23.66 -3.16 -4.46
N ASN A 179 22.63 -2.54 -3.86
CA ASN A 179 22.16 -1.20 -4.24
C ASN A 179 22.06 -1.04 -5.76
N ASN A 180 21.41 -2.03 -6.41
CA ASN A 180 21.24 -2.07 -7.86
C ASN A 180 20.21 -1.01 -8.26
N SER A 181 20.65 0.26 -8.29
CA SER A 181 19.83 1.48 -8.39
C SER A 181 19.00 1.61 -9.67
N GLY A 182 18.97 0.60 -10.54
CA GLY A 182 18.17 0.56 -11.75
C GLY A 182 17.16 -0.60 -11.84
N LEU A 183 17.09 -1.49 -10.84
CA LEU A 183 16.19 -2.65 -10.87
C LEU A 183 15.09 -2.52 -9.82
N ILE A 184 13.83 -2.67 -10.26
CA ILE A 184 12.68 -2.76 -9.36
C ILE A 184 12.75 -4.10 -8.61
N GLN A 185 12.92 -4.03 -7.29
CA GLN A 185 13.06 -5.22 -6.46
C GLN A 185 11.71 -5.84 -6.13
N THR A 186 11.62 -7.15 -6.24
CA THR A 186 10.40 -7.92 -5.98
C THR A 186 10.71 -9.21 -5.25
N ILE A 187 9.78 -9.70 -4.44
CA ILE A 187 9.84 -11.02 -3.80
C ILE A 187 8.60 -11.83 -4.17
N THR A 188 8.66 -13.16 -4.03
CA THR A 188 7.50 -14.02 -4.27
C THR A 188 6.49 -13.97 -3.12
N LEU A 189 5.25 -14.43 -3.34
CA LEU A 189 4.24 -14.50 -2.27
C LEU A 189 4.65 -15.42 -1.10
N SER A 190 5.39 -16.49 -1.35
CA SER A 190 5.95 -17.36 -0.30
C SER A 190 7.01 -16.65 0.53
N GLN A 191 7.86 -15.85 -0.13
CA GLN A 191 8.83 -15.01 0.58
C GLN A 191 8.13 -13.92 1.40
N LEU A 192 7.08 -13.29 0.86
CA LEU A 192 6.23 -12.36 1.61
C LEU A 192 5.62 -13.05 2.83
N LYS A 193 5.02 -14.23 2.68
CA LYS A 193 4.42 -14.98 3.78
C LYS A 193 5.41 -15.21 4.91
N ASN A 194 6.60 -15.71 4.59
CA ASN A 194 7.66 -15.96 5.57
C ASN A 194 8.09 -14.67 6.28
N LEU A 195 8.18 -13.56 5.54
CA LEU A 195 8.52 -12.25 6.11
C LEU A 195 7.43 -11.75 7.07
N LEU A 196 6.15 -11.87 6.70
CA LEU A 196 5.03 -11.49 7.56
C LEU A 196 4.99 -12.36 8.84
N GLU A 197 5.35 -13.65 8.76
CA GLU A 197 5.46 -14.54 9.92
C GLU A 197 6.66 -14.17 10.82
N GLU A 198 7.81 -13.84 10.23
CA GLU A 198 9.01 -13.37 10.95
C GLU A 198 8.72 -12.15 11.82
N TYR A 199 7.88 -11.24 11.30
CA TYR A 199 7.47 -10.02 12.00
C TYR A 199 6.17 -10.16 12.82
N ASP A 200 5.60 -11.37 12.90
CA ASP A 200 4.33 -11.67 13.58
C ASP A 200 3.17 -10.75 13.15
N ILE A 201 3.04 -10.56 11.84
CA ILE A 201 2.03 -9.71 11.23
C ILE A 201 0.70 -10.45 11.11
N ASP A 202 -0.37 -9.78 11.51
CA ASP A 202 -1.73 -10.21 11.20
C ASP A 202 -2.02 -9.98 9.71
N LYS A 203 -1.95 -11.08 8.95
CA LYS A 203 -2.11 -11.05 7.49
C LYS A 203 -3.51 -10.58 7.09
N SER A 204 -4.54 -10.69 7.93
CA SER A 204 -5.89 -10.22 7.57
C SER A 204 -6.01 -8.70 7.45
N LEU A 205 -5.00 -7.94 7.89
CA LEU A 205 -4.90 -6.50 7.69
C LEU A 205 -4.45 -6.13 6.27
N LEU A 206 -3.96 -7.11 5.50
CA LEU A 206 -3.48 -6.93 4.14
C LEU A 206 -4.51 -7.46 3.13
N THR A 207 -4.70 -6.73 2.05
CA THR A 207 -5.42 -7.18 0.85
C THR A 207 -4.44 -7.24 -0.32
N VAL A 208 -4.46 -8.36 -1.04
CA VAL A 208 -3.53 -8.69 -2.13
C VAL A 208 -4.28 -8.89 -3.44
#